data_AF-A0A3B8WGV4-F1
#
_entry.id   AF-A0A3B8WGV4-F1
#
_cell.length_a   1.000
_cell.length_b   1.000
_cell.length_c   1.000
_cell.angle_alpha   90.00
_cell.angle_beta   90.00
_cell.angle_gamma   90.00
#
_symmetry.space_group_name_H-M   'P 1'
#
loop_
_entity.id
_entity.type
_entity.pdbx_description
1 polymer ?
#
loop_
_entity_poly.entity_id
_entity_poly.type
_entity_poly.pdbx_seq_one_letter_code
_entity_poly.pdbx_strand_id
1 'polypeptide(L)'
;MSALPNTHEVLLRNAHLLNGRPALLGVSDASLLPRCPVPGIAMTEHAGLWQILSHDTDWAGCFGYEPDRQQQGSCDTVVVFLPKARAECELRLALARYLGKPGAALVVIGEKKEGIAGAIKQFSVVAGEVVKVDSARHCQVWCGRNTQPLTEFRLTDWLSWTELSCAGVALSVAGLPGVFSLGRLDDGTRMLLETLAESPLGVDRVLDFACGAGVIGSWLHGFHQLAGKKPIRVDGTDVQAQAVFCARESYRKAGVNGEIFAADGLAAVQGKWPAVISNPPFHTGVKTDTSMTEQFLAQVAAHLAHGGELRLVANSFLPYEALIRQ
;
A
#
# COMPACT_ATOMS: atom_id res chain seq x y z
N MET A 1 5.53 -22.92 -11.53
CA MET A 1 5.40 -22.11 -10.30
C MET A 1 6.63 -21.23 -10.22
N SER A 2 6.46 -19.90 -10.09
CA SER A 2 7.56 -18.99 -9.81
C SER A 2 8.25 -19.39 -8.50
N ALA A 3 9.54 -19.15 -8.40
CA ALA A 3 10.24 -19.32 -7.13
C ALA A 3 9.72 -18.28 -6.13
N LEU A 4 9.43 -18.72 -4.89
CA LEU A 4 9.06 -17.81 -3.81
C LEU A 4 10.18 -16.78 -3.54
N PRO A 5 9.84 -15.59 -3.01
CA PRO A 5 10.84 -14.67 -2.48
C PRO A 5 11.75 -15.34 -1.44
N ASN A 6 13.02 -14.91 -1.38
CA ASN A 6 14.01 -15.50 -0.46
C ASN A 6 13.54 -15.50 1.00
N THR A 7 12.87 -14.42 1.44
CA THR A 7 12.32 -14.31 2.79
C THR A 7 11.27 -15.38 3.09
N HIS A 8 10.43 -15.72 2.11
CA HIS A 8 9.37 -16.72 2.23
C HIS A 8 9.98 -18.15 2.24
N GLU A 9 10.96 -18.43 1.38
CA GLU A 9 11.71 -19.70 1.43
C GLU A 9 12.46 -19.89 2.76
N VAL A 10 13.01 -18.81 3.32
CA VAL A 10 13.71 -18.84 4.62
C VAL A 10 12.73 -19.07 5.77
N LEU A 11 11.51 -18.52 5.71
CA LEU A 11 10.46 -18.86 6.68
C LEU A 11 10.14 -20.36 6.62
N LEU A 12 9.95 -20.93 5.43
CA LEU A 12 9.60 -22.35 5.27
C LEU A 12 10.72 -23.28 5.76
N ARG A 13 11.99 -22.91 5.55
CA ARG A 13 13.14 -23.61 6.15
C ARG A 13 13.07 -23.59 7.69
N ASN A 14 12.48 -22.55 8.28
CA ASN A 14 12.31 -22.37 9.72
C ASN A 14 10.85 -22.59 10.14
N ALA A 15 10.09 -23.45 9.45
CA ALA A 15 8.67 -23.66 9.71
C ALA A 15 8.36 -24.15 11.13
N HIS A 16 9.34 -24.75 11.83
CA HIS A 16 9.23 -25.12 13.25
C HIS A 16 8.98 -23.91 14.18
N LEU A 17 9.20 -22.68 13.71
CA LEU A 17 8.87 -21.45 14.44
C LEU A 17 7.36 -21.13 14.38
N LEU A 18 6.63 -21.66 13.39
CA LEU A 18 5.19 -21.44 13.21
C LEU A 18 4.41 -22.43 14.10
N ASN A 19 4.30 -22.08 15.38
CA ASN A 19 3.56 -22.85 16.37
C ASN A 19 2.18 -22.24 16.63
N GLY A 20 1.23 -23.08 17.06
CA GLY A 20 -0.12 -22.64 17.41
C GLY A 20 -0.78 -21.89 16.25
N ARG A 21 -1.33 -20.70 16.53
CA ARG A 21 -1.88 -19.81 15.49
C ARG A 21 -0.85 -18.75 15.07
N PRO A 22 -0.30 -18.78 13.85
CA PRO A 22 0.60 -17.75 13.37
C PRO A 22 -0.13 -16.50 12.84
N ALA A 23 0.58 -15.37 12.81
CA ALA A 23 0.26 -14.24 11.94
C ALA A 23 1.48 -13.91 11.06
N LEU A 24 1.26 -13.73 9.75
CA LEU A 24 2.28 -13.37 8.78
C LEU A 24 2.02 -11.95 8.30
N LEU A 25 2.90 -11.00 8.64
CA LEU A 25 2.77 -9.58 8.32
C LEU A 25 3.69 -9.21 7.16
N GLY A 26 3.11 -8.67 6.08
CA GLY A 26 3.83 -8.31 4.86
C GLY A 26 4.05 -9.48 3.91
N VAL A 27 3.05 -10.36 3.76
CA VAL A 27 3.06 -11.44 2.76
C VAL A 27 3.08 -10.80 1.37
N SER A 28 4.04 -11.23 0.53
CA SER A 28 4.21 -10.72 -0.83
C SER A 28 3.95 -11.78 -1.91
N ASP A 29 3.72 -13.04 -1.52
CA ASP A 29 3.37 -14.14 -2.42
C ASP A 29 2.45 -15.14 -1.70
N ALA A 30 1.21 -15.30 -2.19
CA ALA A 30 0.20 -16.18 -1.59
C ALA A 30 0.58 -17.66 -1.65
N SER A 31 1.46 -18.07 -2.57
CA SER A 31 1.88 -19.48 -2.67
C SER A 31 2.69 -19.97 -1.47
N LEU A 32 3.07 -19.07 -0.55
CA LEU A 32 3.62 -19.42 0.76
C LEU A 32 2.59 -20.11 1.66
N LEU A 33 1.34 -19.65 1.66
CA LEU A 33 0.33 -20.05 2.63
C LEU A 33 0.03 -21.56 2.66
N PRO A 34 -0.21 -22.25 1.52
CA PRO A 34 -0.44 -23.69 1.53
C PRO A 34 0.81 -24.51 1.90
N ARG A 35 2.00 -23.88 1.97
CA ARG A 35 3.26 -24.52 2.36
C ARG A 35 3.56 -24.36 3.86
N CYS A 36 2.81 -23.53 4.57
CA CYS A 36 2.93 -23.38 6.03
C CYS A 36 2.29 -24.57 6.76
N PRO A 37 2.84 -24.99 7.92
CA PRO A 37 2.38 -26.19 8.62
C PRO A 37 1.01 -26.03 9.30
N VAL A 38 0.62 -24.80 9.62
CA VAL A 38 -0.64 -24.45 10.28
C VAL A 38 -1.18 -23.14 9.72
N PRO A 39 -2.51 -23.00 9.57
CA PRO A 39 -3.14 -21.77 9.11
C PRO A 39 -3.19 -20.71 10.21
N GLY A 40 -3.36 -19.46 9.82
CA GLY A 40 -3.39 -18.34 10.75
C GLY A 40 -3.92 -17.06 10.11
N ILE A 41 -3.27 -15.94 10.42
CA ILE A 41 -3.57 -14.62 9.82
C ILE A 41 -2.52 -14.33 8.75
N ALA A 42 -2.95 -13.89 7.57
CA ALA A 42 -2.06 -13.46 6.50
C ALA A 42 -2.38 -12.02 6.12
N MET A 43 -1.44 -11.11 6.38
CA MET A 43 -1.59 -9.69 6.11
C MET A 43 -0.75 -9.27 4.91
N THR A 44 -1.37 -8.51 4.00
CA THR A 44 -0.71 -7.93 2.83
C THR A 44 -1.17 -6.50 2.61
N GLU A 45 -0.27 -5.65 2.13
CA GLU A 45 -0.56 -4.29 1.70
C GLU A 45 -1.05 -4.20 0.25
N HIS A 46 -0.97 -5.28 -0.52
CA HIS A 46 -1.19 -5.25 -1.97
C HIS A 46 -2.58 -5.76 -2.34
N ALA A 47 -3.40 -4.93 -3.00
CA ALA A 47 -4.79 -5.23 -3.31
C ALA A 47 -4.97 -6.50 -4.16
N GLY A 48 -4.11 -6.71 -5.17
CA GLY A 48 -4.15 -7.93 -5.99
C GLY A 48 -3.87 -9.20 -5.18
N LEU A 49 -2.96 -9.12 -4.21
CA LEU A 49 -2.68 -10.25 -3.33
C LEU A 49 -3.81 -10.44 -2.32
N TRP A 50 -4.38 -9.35 -1.80
CA TRP A 50 -5.56 -9.39 -0.96
C TRP A 50 -6.76 -10.06 -1.64
N GLN A 51 -6.98 -9.83 -2.93
CA GLN A 51 -8.03 -10.54 -3.68
C GLN A 51 -7.81 -12.06 -3.66
N ILE A 52 -6.57 -12.52 -3.72
CA ILE A 52 -6.26 -13.96 -3.60
C ILE A 52 -6.50 -14.42 -2.15
N LEU A 53 -5.97 -13.69 -1.17
CA LEU A 53 -6.06 -14.04 0.26
C LEU A 53 -7.49 -14.04 0.81
N SER A 54 -8.35 -13.14 0.32
CA SER A 54 -9.75 -13.04 0.75
C SER A 54 -10.62 -14.21 0.30
N HIS A 55 -10.16 -15.00 -0.67
CA HIS A 55 -10.81 -16.23 -1.12
C HIS A 55 -10.17 -17.49 -0.52
N ASP A 56 -9.08 -17.36 0.25
CA ASP A 56 -8.47 -18.48 0.97
C ASP A 56 -9.33 -18.81 2.20
N THR A 57 -9.81 -20.05 2.30
CA THR A 57 -10.70 -20.45 3.40
C THR A 57 -9.95 -20.88 4.66
N ASP A 58 -8.66 -21.19 4.54
CA ASP A 58 -7.86 -21.68 5.64
C ASP A 58 -7.20 -20.51 6.39
N TRP A 59 -6.85 -19.44 5.68
CA TRP A 59 -6.21 -18.25 6.25
C TRP A 59 -7.16 -17.08 6.45
N ALA A 60 -7.11 -16.47 7.63
CA ALA A 60 -7.75 -15.18 7.86
C ALA A 60 -6.92 -14.08 7.18
N GLY A 61 -7.31 -13.70 5.97
CA GLY A 61 -6.66 -12.61 5.25
C GLY A 61 -6.90 -11.24 5.92
N CYS A 62 -5.91 -10.35 5.83
CA CYS A 62 -5.98 -8.97 6.30
C CYS A 62 -5.40 -8.03 5.24
N PHE A 63 -6.19 -7.04 4.80
CA PHE A 63 -5.72 -6.00 3.89
C PHE A 63 -5.17 -4.81 4.68
N GLY A 64 -3.89 -4.51 4.51
CA GLY A 64 -3.23 -3.46 5.28
C GLY A 64 -3.18 -3.76 6.77
N TYR A 65 -3.06 -2.70 7.56
CA TYR A 65 -2.79 -2.76 9.00
C TYR A 65 -4.07 -2.69 9.84
N GLU A 66 -5.18 -3.23 9.34
CA GLU A 66 -6.49 -3.16 9.99
C GLU A 66 -6.98 -4.56 10.36
N PRO A 67 -6.35 -5.23 11.36
CA PRO A 67 -6.80 -6.54 11.80
C PRO A 67 -8.18 -6.46 12.46
N ASP A 68 -8.92 -7.56 12.46
CA ASP A 68 -10.16 -7.65 13.24
C ASP A 68 -9.85 -7.52 14.73
N ARG A 69 -10.68 -6.76 15.47
CA ARG A 69 -10.49 -6.59 16.91
C ARG A 69 -10.46 -7.92 17.68
N GLN A 70 -11.18 -8.93 17.19
CA GLN A 70 -11.19 -10.28 17.79
C GLN A 70 -9.85 -11.02 17.68
N GLN A 71 -8.92 -10.54 16.84
CA GLN A 71 -7.59 -11.13 16.63
C GLN A 71 -6.54 -10.61 17.62
N GLN A 72 -6.87 -9.63 18.47
CA GLN A 72 -5.97 -9.14 19.52
C GLN A 72 -5.49 -10.29 20.40
N GLY A 73 -4.16 -10.38 20.60
CA GLY A 73 -3.56 -11.40 21.46
C GLY A 73 -4.00 -12.83 21.11
N SER A 74 -4.27 -13.12 19.84
CA SER A 74 -4.77 -14.42 19.40
C SER A 74 -3.68 -15.32 18.81
N CYS A 75 -2.49 -14.78 18.54
CA CYS A 75 -1.40 -15.48 17.85
C CYS A 75 -0.30 -15.96 18.82
N ASP A 76 0.19 -17.17 18.58
CA ASP A 76 1.30 -17.79 19.31
C ASP A 76 2.65 -17.45 18.69
N THR A 77 2.67 -17.23 17.36
CA THR A 77 3.81 -16.72 16.60
C THR A 77 3.35 -15.56 15.72
N VAL A 78 4.13 -14.47 15.65
CA VAL A 78 3.92 -13.40 14.67
C VAL A 78 5.19 -13.15 13.89
N VAL A 79 5.13 -13.37 12.58
CA VAL A 79 6.22 -13.16 11.63
C VAL A 79 6.05 -11.80 10.98
N VAL A 80 7.08 -10.96 11.07
CA VAL A 80 7.22 -9.69 10.38
C VAL A 80 8.22 -9.88 9.25
N PHE A 81 7.72 -9.90 8.02
CA PHE A 81 8.59 -9.68 6.86
C PHE A 81 9.03 -8.22 6.88
N LEU A 82 10.31 -7.98 6.59
CA LEU A 82 10.88 -6.65 6.70
C LEU A 82 10.34 -5.71 5.60
N PRO A 83 9.74 -4.56 5.93
CA PRO A 83 9.45 -3.53 4.93
C PRO A 83 10.72 -2.74 4.59
N LYS A 84 10.72 -2.06 3.44
CA LYS A 84 11.85 -1.22 3.00
C LYS A 84 12.03 0.01 3.89
N ALA A 85 10.96 0.53 4.47
CA ALA A 85 10.97 1.76 5.25
C ALA A 85 11.08 1.49 6.76
N ARG A 86 11.94 2.25 7.44
CA ARG A 86 12.16 2.15 8.89
C ARG A 86 10.87 2.38 9.69
N ALA A 87 10.11 3.42 9.37
CA ALA A 87 8.86 3.75 10.08
C ALA A 87 7.78 2.69 9.88
N GLU A 88 7.73 2.05 8.70
CA GLU A 88 6.80 0.96 8.43
C GLU A 88 7.17 -0.31 9.23
N CYS A 89 8.46 -0.51 9.49
CA CYS A 89 8.90 -1.58 10.39
C CYS A 89 8.38 -1.36 11.81
N GLU A 90 8.35 -0.11 12.31
CA GLU A 90 7.80 0.21 13.64
C GLU A 90 6.29 -0.08 13.70
N LEU A 91 5.56 0.30 12.64
CA LEU A 91 4.14 0.00 12.48
C LEU A 91 3.87 -1.51 12.50
N ARG A 92 4.61 -2.29 11.70
CA ARG A 92 4.49 -3.77 11.68
C ARG A 92 4.84 -4.41 13.02
N LEU A 93 5.87 -3.91 13.72
CA LEU A 93 6.27 -4.41 15.04
C LEU A 93 5.21 -4.10 16.11
N ALA A 94 4.57 -2.94 16.06
CA ALA A 94 3.45 -2.62 16.94
C ALA A 94 2.25 -3.54 16.66
N LEU A 95 1.90 -3.75 15.39
CA LEU A 95 0.86 -4.70 15.01
C LEU A 95 1.20 -6.13 15.48
N ALA A 96 2.47 -6.54 15.37
CA ALA A 96 2.91 -7.85 15.84
C ALA A 96 2.72 -8.03 17.36
N ARG A 97 3.01 -6.99 18.16
CA ARG A 97 2.78 -7.00 19.60
C ARG A 97 1.30 -6.99 19.99
N TYR A 98 0.45 -6.39 19.17
CA TYR A 98 -1.00 -6.37 19.35
C TYR A 98 -1.64 -7.73 19.04
N LEU A 99 -1.21 -8.40 17.97
CA LEU A 99 -1.72 -9.72 17.57
C LEU A 99 -1.16 -10.86 18.44
N GLY A 100 0.08 -10.76 18.89
CA GLY A 100 0.74 -11.78 19.69
C GLY A 100 0.20 -11.86 21.12
N LYS A 101 -0.04 -13.07 21.61
CA LYS A 101 -0.29 -13.35 23.04
C LYS A 101 0.88 -12.89 23.92
N PRO A 102 0.67 -12.71 25.24
CA PRO A 102 1.78 -12.64 26.19
C PRO A 102 2.74 -13.83 26.00
N GLY A 103 4.02 -13.56 25.78
CA GLY A 103 5.06 -14.59 25.56
C GLY A 103 5.10 -15.19 24.14
N ALA A 104 4.24 -14.75 23.23
CA ALA A 104 4.25 -15.17 21.83
C ALA A 104 5.64 -14.97 21.19
N ALA A 105 6.00 -15.85 20.26
CA ALA A 105 7.21 -15.70 19.47
C ALA A 105 7.01 -14.58 18.44
N LEU A 106 7.85 -13.55 18.51
CA LEU A 106 7.93 -12.52 17.48
C LEU A 106 9.12 -12.85 16.59
N VAL A 107 8.91 -12.93 15.28
CA VAL A 107 9.92 -13.34 14.31
C VAL A 107 10.10 -12.23 13.29
N VAL A 108 11.33 -11.79 13.03
CA VAL A 108 11.65 -10.82 11.97
C VAL A 108 12.48 -11.51 10.90
N ILE A 109 12.03 -11.43 9.65
CA ILE A 109 12.71 -12.00 8.48
C ILE A 109 12.93 -10.91 7.44
N GLY A 110 14.16 -10.80 6.93
CA GLY A 110 14.48 -9.78 5.94
C GLY A 110 15.88 -9.96 5.35
N GLU A 111 16.11 -9.35 4.20
CA GLU A 111 17.40 -9.41 3.51
C GLU A 111 18.43 -8.44 4.10
N LYS A 112 19.72 -8.81 4.02
CA LYS A 112 20.83 -7.93 4.42
C LYS A 112 20.82 -6.61 3.65
N LYS A 113 20.55 -6.66 2.33
CA LYS A 113 20.49 -5.47 1.46
C LYS A 113 19.27 -4.59 1.72
N GLU A 114 18.23 -5.14 2.37
CA GLU A 114 17.01 -4.40 2.72
C GLU A 114 17.09 -3.80 4.13
N GLY A 115 18.27 -3.84 4.76
CA GLY A 115 18.53 -3.11 6.00
C GLY A 115 18.08 -3.83 7.27
N ILE A 116 17.96 -5.17 7.27
CA ILE A 116 17.57 -5.94 8.46
C ILE A 116 18.41 -5.58 9.70
N ALA A 117 19.69 -5.26 9.54
CA ALA A 117 20.54 -4.83 10.66
C ALA A 117 19.99 -3.59 11.41
N GLY A 118 19.35 -2.66 10.70
CA GLY A 118 18.68 -1.50 11.30
C GLY A 118 17.37 -1.90 11.98
N ALA A 119 16.60 -2.80 11.35
CA ALA A 119 15.35 -3.31 11.89
C ALA A 119 15.53 -4.11 13.18
N ILE A 120 16.63 -4.87 13.31
CA ILE A 120 16.92 -5.60 14.56
C ILE A 120 17.12 -4.65 15.73
N LYS A 121 17.67 -3.44 15.52
CA LYS A 121 17.74 -2.43 16.59
C LYS A 121 16.35 -2.01 17.06
N GLN A 122 15.39 -1.86 16.15
CA GLN A 122 14.00 -1.53 16.49
C GLN A 122 13.31 -2.71 17.16
N PHE A 123 13.57 -3.92 16.67
CA PHE A 123 13.01 -5.15 17.21
C PHE A 123 13.48 -5.41 18.66
N SER A 124 14.78 -5.24 18.95
CA SER A 124 15.34 -5.41 20.29
C SER A 124 14.86 -4.38 21.32
N VAL A 125 14.26 -3.27 20.88
CA VAL A 125 13.62 -2.30 21.80
C VAL A 125 12.27 -2.82 22.29
N VAL A 126 11.55 -3.60 21.47
CA VAL A 126 10.15 -3.94 21.71
C VAL A 126 9.91 -5.42 22.03
N ALA A 127 10.88 -6.29 21.77
CA ALA A 127 10.83 -7.72 22.07
C ALA A 127 11.86 -8.12 23.13
N GLY A 128 11.49 -9.07 23.99
CA GLY A 128 12.41 -9.70 24.93
C GLY A 128 13.22 -10.83 24.28
N GLU A 129 14.34 -11.22 24.90
CA GLU A 129 15.10 -12.42 24.54
C GLU A 129 15.45 -12.53 23.04
N VAL A 130 15.87 -11.42 22.43
CA VAL A 130 16.13 -11.38 20.99
C VAL A 130 17.39 -12.19 20.63
N VAL A 131 17.21 -13.19 19.78
CA VAL A 131 18.26 -14.08 19.28
C VAL A 131 18.19 -14.23 17.76
N LYS A 132 19.35 -14.42 17.14
CA LYS A 132 19.44 -14.77 15.73
C LYS A 132 19.30 -16.28 15.57
N VAL A 133 18.28 -16.72 14.83
CA VAL A 133 17.96 -18.14 14.64
C VAL A 133 18.60 -18.70 13.37
N ASP A 134 18.59 -17.95 12.27
CA ASP A 134 19.11 -18.42 10.99
C ASP A 134 19.68 -17.28 10.13
N SER A 135 20.47 -17.65 9.12
CA SER A 135 21.05 -16.77 8.11
C SER A 135 21.27 -17.54 6.81
N ALA A 136 20.29 -17.52 5.92
CA ALA A 136 20.33 -18.23 4.64
C ALA A 136 19.75 -17.35 3.51
N ARG A 137 20.12 -17.63 2.25
CA ARG A 137 19.60 -16.93 1.06
C ARG A 137 19.65 -15.39 1.17
N HIS A 138 20.75 -14.86 1.69
CA HIS A 138 20.95 -13.43 1.99
C HIS A 138 19.97 -12.81 3.01
N CYS A 139 19.11 -13.62 3.62
CA CYS A 139 18.19 -13.24 4.69
C CYS A 139 18.78 -13.53 6.07
N GLN A 140 18.22 -12.90 7.09
CA GLN A 140 18.39 -13.29 8.49
C GLN A 140 17.03 -13.55 9.11
N VAL A 141 16.98 -14.49 10.06
CA VAL A 141 15.82 -14.77 10.90
C VAL A 141 16.19 -14.46 12.34
N TRP A 142 15.41 -13.58 12.95
CA TRP A 142 15.56 -13.21 14.35
C TRP A 142 14.27 -13.53 15.08
N CYS A 143 14.38 -14.06 16.30
CA CYS A 143 13.26 -14.40 17.15
C CYS A 143 13.40 -13.66 18.48
N GLY A 144 12.28 -13.26 19.05
CA GLY A 144 12.16 -12.67 20.38
C GLY A 144 10.80 -13.01 20.98
N ARG A 145 10.54 -12.51 22.18
CA ARG A 145 9.31 -12.76 22.94
C ARG A 145 8.48 -11.50 23.06
N ASN A 146 7.17 -11.64 22.91
CA ASN A 146 6.21 -10.58 23.20
C ASN A 146 6.02 -10.42 24.72
N THR A 147 6.98 -9.77 25.38
CA THR A 147 6.97 -9.55 26.84
C THR A 147 6.06 -8.39 27.25
N GLN A 148 5.72 -7.51 26.32
CA GLN A 148 4.86 -6.35 26.51
C GLN A 148 3.82 -6.28 25.39
N PRO A 149 2.80 -7.16 25.38
CA PRO A 149 1.75 -7.13 24.37
C PRO A 149 0.99 -5.81 24.40
N LEU A 150 0.57 -5.33 23.23
CA LEU A 150 -0.27 -4.13 23.14
C LEU A 150 -1.74 -4.51 23.32
N THR A 151 -2.47 -3.71 24.10
CA THR A 151 -3.91 -3.90 24.30
C THR A 151 -4.77 -3.13 23.31
N GLU A 152 -4.20 -2.10 22.68
CA GLU A 152 -4.84 -1.33 21.62
C GLU A 152 -3.88 -1.13 20.46
N PHE A 153 -4.45 -1.08 19.27
CA PHE A 153 -3.75 -0.69 18.05
C PHE A 153 -4.74 0.06 17.16
N ARG A 154 -4.42 1.29 16.79
CA ARG A 154 -5.22 2.08 15.85
C ARG A 154 -4.30 2.59 14.76
N LEU A 155 -4.63 2.29 13.51
CA LEU A 155 -3.85 2.79 12.38
C LEU A 155 -3.84 4.32 12.32
N THR A 156 -4.91 4.97 12.81
CA THR A 156 -5.00 6.43 12.92
C THR A 156 -3.94 7.05 13.80
N ASP A 157 -3.36 6.32 14.76
CA ASP A 157 -2.30 6.85 15.64
C ASP A 157 -0.98 7.02 14.89
N TRP A 158 -0.87 6.41 13.70
CA TRP A 158 0.29 6.50 12.80
C TRP A 158 0.07 7.51 11.67
N LEU A 159 -1.08 8.19 11.65
CA LEU A 159 -1.35 9.22 10.66
C LEU A 159 -0.48 10.45 10.92
N SER A 160 0.15 10.90 9.84
CA SER A 160 0.73 12.22 9.71
C SER A 160 -0.13 13.06 8.78
N TRP A 161 -0.09 14.38 8.95
CA TRP A 161 -0.77 15.33 8.06
C TRP A 161 0.27 16.27 7.46
N THR A 162 0.23 16.42 6.14
CA THR A 162 1.07 17.36 5.41
C THR A 162 0.18 18.42 4.78
N GLU A 163 0.43 19.68 5.11
CA GLU A 163 -0.20 20.81 4.46
C GLU A 163 0.54 21.13 3.17
N LEU A 164 -0.18 21.15 2.05
CA LEU A 164 0.35 21.42 0.71
C LEU A 164 -0.44 22.55 0.06
N SER A 165 0.14 23.17 -0.95
CA SER A 165 -0.59 24.11 -1.80
C SER A 165 -0.10 24.01 -3.24
N CYS A 166 -1.04 24.06 -4.20
CA CYS A 166 -0.72 24.11 -5.61
C CYS A 166 -1.81 24.90 -6.35
N ALA A 167 -1.39 25.81 -7.25
CA ALA A 167 -2.29 26.66 -8.03
C ALA A 167 -3.41 27.34 -7.20
N GLY A 168 -3.06 27.85 -6.02
CA GLY A 168 -3.99 28.55 -5.11
C GLY A 168 -4.90 27.64 -4.26
N VAL A 169 -4.83 26.33 -4.43
CA VAL A 169 -5.61 25.36 -3.63
C VAL A 169 -4.74 24.85 -2.48
N ALA A 170 -5.21 25.02 -1.24
CA ALA A 170 -4.61 24.44 -0.05
C ALA A 170 -5.17 23.03 0.22
N LEU A 171 -4.30 22.10 0.64
CA LEU A 171 -4.62 20.69 0.86
C LEU A 171 -4.04 20.23 2.20
N SER A 172 -4.81 19.43 2.93
CA SER A 172 -4.31 18.68 4.08
C SER A 172 -4.34 17.20 3.73
N VAL A 173 -3.16 16.60 3.56
CA VAL A 173 -3.00 15.24 3.02
C VAL A 173 -2.51 14.30 4.12
N ALA A 174 -3.25 13.22 4.31
CA ALA A 174 -2.90 12.17 5.25
C ALA A 174 -1.69 11.35 4.75
N GLY A 175 -0.89 10.84 5.67
CA GLY A 175 0.25 9.99 5.36
C GLY A 175 0.45 8.91 6.41
N LEU A 176 0.78 7.71 5.94
CA LEU A 176 1.16 6.56 6.77
C LEU A 176 2.59 6.12 6.45
N PRO A 177 3.28 5.45 7.39
CA PRO A 177 4.52 4.76 7.09
C PRO A 177 4.38 3.81 5.87
N GLY A 178 5.27 3.98 4.89
CA GLY A 178 5.31 3.17 3.67
C GLY A 178 4.56 3.76 2.47
N VAL A 179 3.82 4.86 2.62
CA VAL A 179 3.16 5.57 1.49
C VAL A 179 4.16 6.44 0.73
N PHE A 180 4.00 6.53 -0.59
CA PHE A 180 4.81 7.37 -1.47
C PHE A 180 4.72 8.87 -1.14
N SER A 181 5.82 9.60 -1.36
CA SER A 181 5.96 11.06 -1.21
C SER A 181 5.47 11.62 0.14
N LEU A 182 5.75 10.93 1.24
CA LEU A 182 5.45 11.43 2.59
C LEU A 182 6.11 12.80 2.81
N GLY A 183 5.29 13.81 3.14
CA GLY A 183 5.77 15.14 3.55
C GLY A 183 6.03 16.16 2.43
N ARG A 184 5.82 15.84 1.15
CA ARG A 184 5.94 16.82 0.06
C ARG A 184 5.03 16.51 -1.14
N LEU A 185 4.69 17.55 -1.89
CA LEU A 185 4.07 17.40 -3.20
C LEU A 185 5.13 16.93 -4.21
N ASP A 186 4.91 15.77 -4.81
CA ASP A 186 5.74 15.23 -5.90
C ASP A 186 5.75 16.18 -7.11
N ASP A 187 6.90 16.32 -7.77
CA ASP A 187 7.10 17.30 -8.86
C ASP A 187 6.26 16.96 -10.09
N GLY A 188 6.09 15.67 -10.40
CA GLY A 188 5.21 15.21 -11.48
C GLY A 188 3.76 15.55 -11.16
N THR A 189 3.32 15.27 -9.93
CA THR A 189 1.98 15.64 -9.46
C THR A 189 1.78 17.15 -9.52
N ARG A 190 2.73 17.96 -9.05
CA ARG A 190 2.66 19.43 -9.15
C ARG A 190 2.46 19.88 -10.59
N MET A 191 3.27 19.39 -11.53
CA MET A 191 3.14 19.73 -12.95
C MET A 191 1.75 19.36 -13.47
N LEU A 192 1.24 18.18 -13.14
CA LEU A 192 -0.10 17.75 -13.53
C LEU A 192 -1.19 18.70 -13.01
N LEU A 193 -1.13 19.08 -11.72
CA LEU A 193 -2.09 20.01 -11.11
C LEU A 193 -2.02 21.41 -11.74
N GLU A 194 -0.84 21.91 -12.07
CA GLU A 194 -0.65 23.19 -12.76
C GLU A 194 -1.31 23.17 -14.14
N THR A 195 -1.11 22.10 -14.93
CA THR A 195 -1.80 21.96 -16.23
C THR A 195 -3.32 21.80 -16.11
N LEU A 196 -3.81 21.20 -15.03
CA LEU A 196 -5.24 21.12 -14.70
C LEU A 196 -5.81 22.50 -14.32
N ALA A 197 -5.02 23.37 -13.70
CA ALA A 197 -5.45 24.74 -13.41
C ALA A 197 -5.53 25.60 -14.67
N GLU A 198 -4.55 25.46 -15.57
CA GLU A 198 -4.48 26.19 -16.85
C GLU A 198 -5.54 25.72 -17.85
N SER A 199 -5.77 24.40 -17.93
CA SER A 199 -6.77 23.79 -18.81
C SER A 199 -7.70 22.88 -17.99
N PRO A 200 -8.70 23.45 -17.28
CA PRO A 200 -9.58 22.66 -16.41
C PRO A 200 -10.38 21.60 -17.16
N LEU A 201 -10.64 20.49 -16.47
CA LEU A 201 -11.55 19.47 -16.97
C LEU A 201 -12.95 20.05 -17.21
N GLY A 202 -13.57 19.64 -18.32
CA GLY A 202 -14.95 19.99 -18.69
C GLY A 202 -16.01 19.07 -18.08
N VAL A 203 -15.65 18.27 -17.06
CA VAL A 203 -16.47 17.19 -16.50
C VAL A 203 -16.56 17.28 -14.98
N ASP A 204 -17.56 16.64 -14.38
CA ASP A 204 -17.83 16.64 -12.94
C ASP A 204 -17.70 15.25 -12.29
N ARG A 205 -17.25 14.24 -13.05
CA ARG A 205 -16.93 12.91 -12.53
C ARG A 205 -15.56 12.46 -13.04
N VAL A 206 -14.67 12.08 -12.14
CA VAL A 206 -13.28 11.75 -12.46
C VAL A 206 -12.85 10.49 -11.71
N LEU A 207 -11.96 9.71 -12.33
CA LEU A 207 -11.20 8.66 -11.66
C LEU A 207 -9.75 9.08 -11.46
N ASP A 208 -9.28 9.10 -10.22
CA ASP A 208 -7.89 9.28 -9.82
C ASP A 208 -7.24 7.88 -9.74
N PHE A 209 -6.50 7.49 -10.78
CA PHE A 209 -5.85 6.19 -10.86
C PHE A 209 -4.45 6.24 -10.22
N ALA A 210 -4.13 5.23 -9.40
CA ALA A 210 -2.96 5.25 -8.53
C ALA A 210 -2.98 6.50 -7.64
N CYS A 211 -4.11 6.70 -6.95
CA CYS A 211 -4.42 7.96 -6.27
C CYS A 211 -3.47 8.30 -5.11
N GLY A 212 -2.66 7.34 -4.64
CA GLY A 212 -1.75 7.54 -3.53
C GLY A 212 -2.51 7.99 -2.29
N ALA A 213 -2.05 9.07 -1.66
CA ALA A 213 -2.72 9.68 -0.50
C ALA A 213 -3.92 10.58 -0.87
N GLY A 214 -4.40 10.55 -2.11
CA GLY A 214 -5.58 11.29 -2.56
C GLY A 214 -5.30 12.77 -2.87
N VAL A 215 -4.07 13.12 -3.25
CA VAL A 215 -3.67 14.51 -3.53
C VAL A 215 -4.45 15.07 -4.71
N ILE A 216 -4.51 14.35 -5.83
CA ILE A 216 -5.14 14.82 -7.07
C ILE A 216 -6.63 15.02 -6.86
N GLY A 217 -7.35 14.04 -6.30
CA GLY A 217 -8.77 14.21 -6.02
C GLY A 217 -9.12 15.30 -5.00
N SER A 218 -8.31 15.44 -3.93
CA SER A 218 -8.50 16.54 -2.96
C SER A 218 -8.28 17.91 -3.62
N TRP A 219 -7.29 17.99 -4.52
CA TRP A 219 -7.02 19.21 -5.28
C TRP A 219 -8.14 19.53 -6.27
N LEU A 220 -8.64 18.55 -7.04
CA LEU A 220 -9.74 18.76 -7.98
C LEU A 220 -10.99 19.29 -7.26
N HIS A 221 -11.29 18.74 -6.08
CA HIS A 221 -12.37 19.22 -5.24
C HIS A 221 -12.18 20.68 -4.80
N GLY A 222 -11.02 21.01 -4.21
CA GLY A 222 -10.73 22.36 -3.77
C GLY A 222 -10.67 23.38 -4.92
N PHE A 223 -10.14 22.98 -6.08
CA PHE A 223 -10.09 23.80 -7.28
C PHE A 223 -11.49 24.13 -7.80
N HIS A 224 -12.40 23.14 -7.83
CA HIS A 224 -13.79 23.38 -8.20
C HIS A 224 -14.51 24.32 -7.24
N GLN A 225 -14.28 24.17 -5.93
CA GLN A 225 -14.82 25.09 -4.93
C GLN A 225 -14.30 26.53 -5.13
N LEU A 226 -12.99 26.70 -5.28
CA LEU A 226 -12.35 27.99 -5.50
C LEU A 226 -12.88 28.68 -6.77
N ALA A 227 -13.13 27.90 -7.83
CA ALA A 227 -13.66 28.39 -9.09
C ALA A 227 -15.19 28.60 -9.10
N GLY A 228 -15.91 28.34 -7.99
CA GLY A 228 -17.38 28.44 -7.93
C GLY A 228 -18.10 27.45 -8.86
N LYS A 229 -17.45 26.33 -9.20
CA LYS A 229 -18.00 25.29 -10.08
C LYS A 229 -18.91 24.34 -9.30
N LYS A 230 -19.69 23.54 -10.04
CA LYS A 230 -20.44 22.43 -9.45
C LYS A 230 -19.49 21.45 -8.74
N PRO A 231 -19.95 20.82 -7.63
CA PRO A 231 -19.17 19.79 -6.95
C PRO A 231 -18.76 18.69 -7.93
N ILE A 232 -17.46 18.36 -7.91
CA ILE A 232 -16.90 17.23 -8.64
C ILE A 232 -16.98 15.97 -7.79
N ARG A 233 -17.38 14.85 -8.39
CA ARG A 233 -17.19 13.52 -7.82
C ARG A 233 -15.84 12.98 -8.29
N VAL A 234 -14.95 12.68 -7.36
CA VAL A 234 -13.67 12.05 -7.66
C VAL A 234 -13.63 10.68 -7.01
N ASP A 235 -13.75 9.63 -7.81
CA ASP A 235 -13.46 8.28 -7.34
C ASP A 235 -11.94 8.06 -7.46
N GLY A 236 -11.35 7.20 -6.65
CA GLY A 236 -9.92 6.90 -6.66
C GLY A 236 -9.65 5.41 -6.57
N THR A 237 -8.51 4.97 -7.09
CA THR A 237 -8.07 3.59 -6.95
C THR A 237 -6.58 3.52 -6.67
N ASP A 238 -6.20 2.65 -5.75
CA ASP A 238 -4.79 2.36 -5.48
C ASP A 238 -4.61 0.88 -5.09
N VAL A 239 -3.41 0.36 -5.37
CA VAL A 239 -3.05 -1.01 -5.04
C VAL A 239 -2.57 -1.14 -3.60
N GLN A 240 -2.06 -0.07 -3.00
CA GLN A 240 -1.44 -0.09 -1.68
C GLN A 240 -2.46 0.24 -0.59
N ALA A 241 -2.61 -0.63 0.40
CA ALA A 241 -3.55 -0.46 1.51
C ALA A 241 -3.35 0.86 2.27
N GLN A 242 -2.09 1.24 2.53
CA GLN A 242 -1.80 2.50 3.20
C GLN A 242 -2.20 3.72 2.35
N ALA A 243 -2.02 3.66 1.03
CA ALA A 243 -2.45 4.72 0.12
C ALA A 243 -3.98 4.86 0.13
N VAL A 244 -4.70 3.75 -0.01
CA VAL A 244 -6.17 3.69 0.10
C VAL A 244 -6.66 4.31 1.42
N PHE A 245 -6.05 3.93 2.55
CA PHE A 245 -6.39 4.48 3.86
C PHE A 245 -6.14 5.99 3.92
N CYS A 246 -4.96 6.45 3.47
CA CYS A 246 -4.63 7.88 3.46
C CYS A 246 -5.55 8.68 2.53
N ALA A 247 -5.85 8.19 1.34
CA ALA A 247 -6.77 8.86 0.41
C ALA A 247 -8.17 9.03 1.03
N ARG A 248 -8.68 8.00 1.71
CA ARG A 248 -9.97 8.09 2.43
C ARG A 248 -9.94 9.16 3.52
N GLU A 249 -8.86 9.22 4.31
CA GLU A 249 -8.71 10.25 5.35
C GLU A 249 -8.57 11.65 4.77
N SER A 250 -7.76 11.83 3.73
CA SER A 250 -7.62 13.10 2.99
C SER A 250 -8.96 13.56 2.43
N TYR A 251 -9.71 12.66 1.77
CA TYR A 251 -11.01 12.97 1.19
C TYR A 251 -12.03 13.35 2.26
N ARG A 252 -12.07 12.58 3.36
CA ARG A 252 -12.93 12.87 4.51
C ARG A 252 -12.64 14.24 5.10
N LYS A 253 -11.37 14.63 5.24
CA LYS A 253 -10.98 15.93 5.79
C LYS A 253 -11.28 17.09 4.83
N ALA A 254 -11.06 16.89 3.53
CA ALA A 254 -11.32 17.90 2.51
C ALA A 254 -12.81 18.00 2.11
N GLY A 255 -13.65 17.03 2.47
CA GLY A 255 -15.06 16.98 2.07
C GLY A 255 -15.27 16.52 0.62
N VAL A 256 -14.30 15.77 0.06
CA VAL A 256 -14.37 15.24 -1.30
C VAL A 256 -15.50 14.22 -1.41
N ASN A 257 -16.32 14.34 -2.45
CA ASN A 257 -17.33 13.34 -2.79
C ASN A 257 -16.72 12.30 -3.73
N GLY A 258 -16.72 11.04 -3.31
CA GLY A 258 -16.33 9.90 -4.15
C GLY A 258 -15.78 8.74 -3.34
N GLU A 259 -15.52 7.63 -4.02
CA GLU A 259 -15.13 6.36 -3.40
C GLU A 259 -13.67 6.01 -3.70
N ILE A 260 -12.94 5.51 -2.71
CA ILE A 260 -11.58 4.98 -2.89
C ILE A 260 -11.63 3.45 -2.88
N PHE A 261 -11.24 2.85 -4.00
CA PHE A 261 -11.16 1.42 -4.23
C PHE A 261 -9.74 0.90 -4.00
N ALA A 262 -9.64 -0.28 -3.39
CA ALA A 262 -8.41 -1.05 -3.36
C ALA A 262 -8.40 -1.99 -4.58
N ALA A 263 -7.56 -1.72 -5.58
CA ALA A 263 -7.49 -2.54 -6.78
C ALA A 263 -6.09 -2.60 -7.38
N ASP A 264 -5.77 -3.73 -7.99
CA ASP A 264 -4.60 -3.90 -8.83
C ASP A 264 -4.97 -3.58 -10.27
N GLY A 265 -4.63 -2.37 -10.71
CA GLY A 265 -5.13 -1.81 -11.97
C GLY A 265 -6.61 -1.44 -11.91
N LEU A 266 -7.30 -1.58 -13.05
CA LEU A 266 -8.72 -1.27 -13.21
C LEU A 266 -9.58 -2.50 -13.52
N ALA A 267 -9.00 -3.69 -13.68
CA ALA A 267 -9.75 -4.87 -14.13
C ALA A 267 -10.92 -5.25 -13.20
N ALA A 268 -10.76 -5.03 -11.88
CA ALA A 268 -11.78 -5.29 -10.88
C ALA A 268 -12.68 -4.08 -10.57
N VAL A 269 -12.42 -2.92 -11.19
CA VAL A 269 -13.16 -1.68 -10.96
C VAL A 269 -14.33 -1.62 -11.94
N GLN A 270 -15.53 -1.29 -11.46
CA GLN A 270 -16.71 -1.17 -12.31
C GLN A 270 -17.03 0.28 -12.64
N GLY A 271 -17.29 0.56 -13.91
CA GLY A 271 -17.82 1.85 -14.36
C GLY A 271 -17.07 2.45 -15.54
N LYS A 272 -17.58 3.57 -16.04
CA LYS A 272 -16.90 4.40 -17.03
C LYS A 272 -16.83 5.84 -16.55
N TRP A 273 -15.69 6.49 -16.74
CA TRP A 273 -15.48 7.87 -16.33
C TRP A 273 -15.28 8.79 -17.54
N PRO A 274 -15.83 10.00 -17.52
CA PRO A 274 -15.58 10.97 -18.57
C PRO A 274 -14.18 11.59 -18.47
N ALA A 275 -13.46 11.42 -17.34
CA ALA A 275 -12.03 11.63 -17.29
C ALA A 275 -11.32 10.67 -16.33
N VAL A 276 -10.10 10.27 -16.69
CA VAL A 276 -9.16 9.51 -15.85
C VAL A 276 -7.88 10.33 -15.70
N ILE A 277 -7.44 10.53 -14.46
CA ILE A 277 -6.26 11.31 -14.10
C ILE A 277 -5.27 10.39 -13.38
N SER A 278 -3.97 10.52 -13.67
CA SER A 278 -2.98 9.61 -13.08
C SER A 278 -1.57 10.21 -13.01
N ASN A 279 -0.88 9.91 -11.91
CA ASN A 279 0.59 9.96 -11.83
C ASN A 279 1.07 8.53 -11.54
N PRO A 280 1.21 7.68 -12.57
CA PRO A 280 1.49 6.27 -12.37
C PRO A 280 2.91 6.05 -11.83
N PRO A 281 3.13 5.05 -10.97
CA PRO A 281 4.45 4.78 -10.41
C PRO A 281 5.47 4.47 -11.51
N PHE A 282 6.68 5.02 -11.37
CA PHE A 282 7.75 4.77 -12.32
C PHE A 282 8.36 3.38 -12.12
N HIS A 283 8.44 2.59 -13.19
CA HIS A 283 9.22 1.35 -13.16
C HIS A 283 10.72 1.68 -13.14
N THR A 284 11.41 1.30 -12.07
CA THR A 284 12.88 1.36 -11.98
C THR A 284 13.57 0.11 -12.56
N GLY A 285 12.84 -0.70 -13.34
CA GLY A 285 13.36 -1.87 -14.03
C GLY A 285 13.58 -1.56 -15.51
N VAL A 286 14.73 -1.99 -16.04
CA VAL A 286 15.20 -2.03 -17.45
C VAL A 286 14.25 -1.44 -18.50
N LYS A 287 14.77 -0.51 -19.32
CA LYS A 287 14.20 0.20 -20.49
C LYS A 287 13.31 -0.60 -21.49
N THR A 288 13.07 -1.89 -21.30
CA THR A 288 12.46 -2.81 -22.25
C THR A 288 11.15 -3.45 -21.80
N ASP A 289 10.69 -3.27 -20.56
CA ASP A 289 9.39 -3.81 -20.15
C ASP A 289 8.29 -2.74 -20.24
N THR A 290 7.64 -2.67 -21.40
CA THR A 290 6.50 -1.78 -21.67
C THR A 290 5.16 -2.40 -21.30
N SER A 291 5.14 -3.68 -20.90
CA SER A 291 3.90 -4.45 -20.72
C SER A 291 2.98 -3.85 -19.66
N MET A 292 3.54 -3.32 -18.57
CA MET A 292 2.74 -2.66 -17.52
C MET A 292 2.10 -1.36 -18.02
N THR A 293 2.83 -0.57 -18.82
CA THR A 293 2.31 0.66 -19.43
C THR A 293 1.21 0.35 -20.45
N GLU A 294 1.42 -0.66 -21.30
CA GLU A 294 0.43 -1.12 -22.28
C GLU A 294 -0.84 -1.63 -21.60
N GLN A 295 -0.71 -2.47 -20.57
CA GLN A 295 -1.82 -2.96 -19.79
C GLN A 295 -2.58 -1.82 -19.09
N PHE A 296 -1.86 -0.86 -18.51
CA PHE A 296 -2.46 0.33 -17.91
C PHE A 296 -3.28 1.12 -18.93
N LEU A 297 -2.71 1.46 -20.08
CA LEU A 297 -3.41 2.23 -21.11
C LEU A 297 -4.62 1.49 -21.69
N ALA A 298 -4.49 0.18 -21.95
CA ALA A 298 -5.60 -0.65 -22.41
C ALA A 298 -6.74 -0.70 -21.38
N GLN A 299 -6.41 -0.81 -20.09
CA GLN A 299 -7.38 -0.78 -19.00
C GLN A 299 -8.06 0.59 -18.89
N VAL A 300 -7.32 1.68 -18.99
CA VAL A 300 -7.88 3.05 -18.98
C VAL A 300 -8.82 3.24 -20.16
N ALA A 301 -8.43 2.83 -21.37
CA ALA A 301 -9.28 2.94 -22.56
C ALA A 301 -10.62 2.20 -22.39
N ALA A 302 -10.63 1.04 -21.73
CA ALA A 302 -11.86 0.29 -21.44
C ALA A 302 -12.80 1.00 -20.44
N HIS A 303 -12.22 1.79 -19.52
CA HIS A 303 -12.95 2.52 -18.47
C HIS A 303 -13.22 3.99 -18.80
N LEU A 304 -12.75 4.50 -19.93
CA LEU A 304 -13.11 5.82 -20.42
C LEU A 304 -14.50 5.78 -21.07
N ALA A 305 -15.31 6.79 -20.74
CA ALA A 305 -16.53 7.07 -21.47
C ALA A 305 -16.21 7.53 -22.90
N HIS A 306 -17.18 7.41 -23.81
CA HIS A 306 -17.00 7.93 -25.17
C HIS A 306 -16.74 9.44 -25.14
N GLY A 307 -15.67 9.88 -25.81
CA GLY A 307 -15.20 11.27 -25.76
C GLY A 307 -14.53 11.67 -24.45
N GLY A 308 -14.24 10.72 -23.56
CA GLY A 308 -13.57 10.99 -22.30
C GLY A 308 -12.08 11.34 -22.45
N GLU A 309 -11.53 11.94 -21.40
CA GLU A 309 -10.15 12.43 -21.38
C GLU A 309 -9.25 11.59 -20.46
N LEU A 310 -8.06 11.21 -20.93
CA LEU A 310 -6.96 10.76 -20.08
C LEU A 310 -5.98 11.91 -19.90
N ARG A 311 -5.69 12.29 -18.65
CA ARG A 311 -4.59 13.21 -18.34
C ARG A 311 -3.63 12.55 -17.38
N LEU A 312 -2.37 12.42 -17.79
CA LEU A 312 -1.33 11.80 -16.98
C LEU A 312 -0.04 12.59 -17.03
N VAL A 313 0.79 12.39 -16.00
CA VAL A 313 2.18 12.82 -15.99
C VAL A 313 3.09 11.59 -15.97
N ALA A 314 4.13 11.60 -16.79
CA ALA A 314 5.10 10.53 -16.84
C ALA A 314 6.48 11.07 -17.26
N ASN A 315 7.53 10.30 -16.99
CA ASN A 315 8.86 10.64 -17.47
C ASN A 315 8.93 10.50 -19.00
N SER A 316 9.56 11.49 -19.66
CA SER A 316 9.60 11.59 -21.13
C SER A 316 10.30 10.44 -21.86
N PHE A 317 11.10 9.63 -21.17
CA PHE A 317 11.76 8.45 -21.74
C PHE A 317 10.84 7.24 -21.86
N LEU A 318 9.65 7.26 -21.26
CA LEU A 318 8.66 6.18 -21.30
C LEU A 318 7.80 6.31 -22.57
N PRO A 319 7.41 5.20 -23.23
CA PRO A 319 6.78 5.23 -24.56
C PRO A 319 5.27 5.57 -24.54
N TYR A 320 4.79 6.37 -23.57
CA TYR A 320 3.37 6.71 -23.42
C TYR A 320 2.77 7.31 -24.69
N GLU A 321 3.45 8.26 -25.34
CA GLU A 321 2.94 8.91 -26.55
C GLU A 321 2.69 7.93 -27.69
N ALA A 322 3.64 7.01 -27.93
CA ALA A 322 3.53 6.02 -28.98
C ALA A 322 2.41 5.01 -28.70
N LEU A 323 2.23 4.63 -27.44
CA LEU A 323 1.19 3.69 -27.02
C LEU A 323 -0.21 4.31 -27.01
N ILE A 324 -0.36 5.59 -26.66
CA ILE A 324 -1.66 6.30 -26.67
C ILE A 324 -2.19 6.49 -28.09
N ARG A 325 -1.32 6.58 -29.10
CA ARG A 325 -1.72 6.76 -30.51
C ARG A 325 -2.19 5.48 -31.20
N GLN A 326 -1.91 4.32 -30.63
CA GLN A 326 -2.31 3.01 -31.17
C GLN A 326 -3.77 2.72 -30.84
#